data_AF-A0AAD9M9H4-F1
#
_entry.id   AF-A0AAD9M9H4-F1
#
_cell.length_a   1.000
_cell.length_b   1.000
_cell.length_c   1.000
_cell.angle_alpha   90.00
_cell.angle_beta   90.00
_cell.angle_gamma   90.00
#
_symmetry.space_group_name_H-M   'P 1'
#
loop_
_entity.id
_entity.type
_entity.pdbx_description
1 polymer ?
#
loop_
_entity_poly.entity_id
_entity_poly.type
_entity_poly.pdbx_seq_one_letter_code
_entity_poly.pdbx_strand_id
1 'polypeptide(L)'
;MARVRSRQFRTTIGAESAVAVQRVTETALLTIDQRFKNRGKVYFGTATDRGLLQREKNAAIIRANFGQVTPENSMKWQSLNPNQGQYNWGDADYLVDFATQNGKSVRGHTLVWHSQLPTWVSNIRDANTLRNVIRTHVTTVVTRYRGRIRAWSMRSGSPQRQRHDKSMVIN
;
A
#
# COMPACT_ATOMS: atom_id res chain seq x y z
N MET A 1 32.80 28.66 -61.28
CA MET A 1 32.80 27.66 -60.18
C MET A 1 32.74 28.41 -58.85
N ALA A 2 31.58 28.44 -58.18
CA ALA A 2 31.40 29.11 -56.90
C ALA A 2 31.56 28.11 -55.74
N ARG A 3 32.47 28.41 -54.80
CA ARG A 3 32.80 27.57 -53.65
C ARG A 3 31.82 27.86 -52.50
N VAL A 4 30.88 26.97 -52.23
CA VAL A 4 30.00 27.04 -51.05
C VAL A 4 30.81 26.65 -49.82
N ARG A 5 31.06 27.60 -48.91
CA ARG A 5 31.61 27.31 -47.57
C ARG A 5 30.48 26.91 -46.65
N SER A 6 30.46 25.65 -46.23
CA SER A 6 29.57 25.14 -45.20
C SER A 6 29.94 25.74 -43.84
N ARG A 7 29.05 26.58 -43.28
CA ARG A 7 29.11 26.96 -41.86
C ARG A 7 28.61 25.78 -41.03
N GLN A 8 29.54 25.07 -40.38
CA GLN A 8 29.17 24.17 -39.29
C GLN A 8 28.73 25.01 -38.09
N PHE A 9 27.43 25.04 -37.81
CA PHE A 9 26.90 25.53 -36.54
C PHE A 9 27.22 24.49 -35.47
N ARG A 10 28.26 24.75 -34.66
CA ARG A 10 28.56 23.98 -33.46
C ARG A 10 27.71 24.56 -32.33
N THR A 11 26.53 23.99 -32.11
CA THR A 11 25.66 24.38 -30.98
C THR A 11 26.37 24.02 -29.68
N THR A 12 26.92 25.02 -29.01
CA THR A 12 27.51 24.88 -27.67
C THR A 12 26.34 24.87 -26.69
N ILE A 13 25.93 23.68 -26.24
CA ILE A 13 24.96 23.57 -25.15
C ILE A 13 25.69 23.99 -23.88
N GLY A 14 25.30 25.12 -23.28
CA GLY A 14 25.87 25.60 -22.03
C GLY A 14 25.65 24.60 -20.89
N ALA A 15 26.56 24.57 -19.91
CA ALA A 15 26.50 23.64 -18.78
C ALA A 15 25.15 23.70 -18.02
N GLU A 16 24.53 24.87 -17.91
CA GLU A 16 23.19 25.02 -17.33
C GLU A 16 22.10 24.30 -18.13
N SER A 17 22.19 24.36 -19.46
CA SER A 17 21.26 23.66 -20.36
C SER A 17 21.46 22.15 -20.29
N ALA A 18 22.70 21.67 -20.15
CA ALA A 18 22.99 20.26 -19.93
C ALA A 18 22.45 19.75 -18.59
N VAL A 19 22.63 20.52 -17.50
CA VAL A 19 22.08 20.20 -16.18
C VAL A 19 20.56 20.24 -16.18
N ALA A 20 19.93 21.19 -16.88
CA ALA A 20 18.49 21.25 -17.02
C ALA A 20 17.94 20.03 -17.78
N VAL A 21 18.57 19.63 -18.89
CA VAL A 21 18.18 18.44 -19.66
C VAL A 21 18.35 17.16 -18.82
N GLN A 22 19.44 17.05 -18.07
CA GLN A 22 19.71 15.91 -17.18
C GLN A 22 18.71 15.83 -16.02
N ARG A 23 18.31 16.96 -15.44
CA ARG A 23 17.24 17.01 -14.42
C ARG A 23 15.89 16.61 -15.00
N VAL A 24 15.58 17.00 -16.23
CA VAL A 24 14.33 16.63 -16.91
C VAL A 24 14.29 15.13 -17.21
N THR A 25 15.38 14.53 -17.68
CA THR A 25 15.46 13.09 -17.96
C THR A 25 15.45 12.24 -16.69
N GLU A 26 16.16 12.64 -15.62
CA GLU A 26 16.06 11.98 -14.31
C GLU A 26 14.64 12.03 -13.76
N THR A 27 13.98 13.20 -13.84
CA THR A 27 12.59 13.34 -13.37
C THR A 27 11.63 12.48 -14.19
N ALA A 28 11.85 12.30 -15.49
CA ALA A 28 11.02 11.47 -16.36
C ALA A 28 11.09 9.97 -15.99
N LEU A 29 12.23 9.50 -15.49
CA LEU A 29 12.45 8.11 -15.07
C LEU A 29 11.92 7.80 -13.67
N LEU A 30 11.55 8.81 -12.88
CA LEU A 30 11.01 8.60 -11.54
C LEU A 30 9.63 7.96 -11.57
N THR A 31 9.48 6.95 -10.73
CA THR A 31 8.21 6.26 -10.48
C THR A 31 7.22 7.18 -9.79
N ILE A 32 5.93 6.86 -9.82
CA ILE A 32 4.91 7.70 -9.17
C ILE A 32 5.14 7.82 -7.65
N ASP A 33 5.55 6.74 -6.98
CA ASP A 33 5.93 6.77 -5.57
C ASP A 33 7.14 7.67 -5.30
N GLN A 34 8.19 7.59 -6.14
CA GLN A 34 9.37 8.46 -6.00
C GLN A 34 9.01 9.94 -6.19
N ARG A 35 8.17 10.26 -7.17
CA ARG A 35 7.69 11.63 -7.38
C ARG A 35 6.93 12.15 -6.17
N PHE A 36 6.12 11.32 -5.53
CA PHE A 36 5.42 11.67 -4.30
C PHE A 36 6.38 11.90 -3.12
N LYS A 37 7.37 11.02 -2.96
CA LYS A 37 8.40 11.13 -1.93
C LYS A 37 9.26 12.38 -2.08
N ASN A 38 9.64 12.74 -3.31
CA ASN A 38 10.38 13.98 -3.59
C ASN A 38 9.60 15.25 -3.27
N ARG A 39 8.28 15.15 -3.07
CA ARG A 39 7.41 16.25 -2.60
C ARG A 39 7.15 16.17 -1.09
N GLY A 40 7.94 15.40 -0.35
CA GLY A 40 7.82 15.25 1.11
C GLY A 40 6.65 14.37 1.56
N LYS A 41 6.04 13.58 0.67
CA LYS A 41 5.01 12.59 1.04
C LYS A 41 5.65 11.26 1.41
N VAL A 42 4.95 10.43 2.17
CA VAL A 42 5.51 9.17 2.69
C VAL A 42 5.52 8.06 1.64
N TYR A 43 4.42 7.91 0.89
CA TYR A 43 4.28 6.90 -0.17
C TYR A 43 3.16 7.27 -1.14
N PHE A 44 3.18 6.66 -2.33
CA PHE A 44 2.02 6.44 -3.18
C PHE A 44 1.75 4.93 -3.26
N GLY A 45 0.55 4.50 -2.91
CA GLY A 45 0.22 3.08 -2.73
C GLY A 45 -0.95 2.60 -3.59
N THR A 46 -1.20 1.30 -3.52
CA THR A 46 -2.33 0.66 -4.18
C THR A 46 -2.94 -0.46 -3.32
N ALA A 47 -4.17 -0.86 -3.61
CA ALA A 47 -4.79 -2.05 -3.02
C ALA A 47 -4.45 -3.29 -3.85
N THR A 48 -4.22 -4.42 -3.19
CA THR A 48 -3.94 -5.69 -3.86
C THR A 48 -4.23 -6.86 -2.91
N ASP A 49 -4.14 -8.08 -3.42
CA ASP A 49 -4.22 -9.32 -2.66
C ASP A 49 -3.49 -10.43 -3.42
N ARG A 50 -3.32 -11.60 -2.79
CA ARG A 50 -2.62 -12.74 -3.39
C ARG A 50 -3.06 -13.03 -4.83
N GLY A 51 -4.36 -13.09 -5.10
CA GLY A 51 -4.88 -13.40 -6.44
C GLY A 51 -4.49 -12.36 -7.51
N LEU A 52 -4.29 -11.11 -7.12
CA LEU A 52 -3.78 -10.06 -8.03
C LEU A 52 -2.26 -10.11 -8.15
N LEU A 53 -1.55 -10.40 -7.06
CA LEU A 53 -0.09 -10.50 -7.02
C LEU A 53 0.46 -11.71 -7.78
N GLN A 54 -0.29 -12.81 -7.86
CA GLN A 54 0.08 -13.97 -8.68
C GLN A 54 0.04 -13.68 -10.19
N ARG A 55 -0.55 -12.56 -10.61
CA ARG A 55 -0.48 -12.09 -11.99
C ARG A 55 0.79 -11.27 -12.17
N GLU A 56 1.77 -11.82 -12.88
CA GLU A 56 3.10 -11.20 -13.03
C GLU A 56 3.06 -9.74 -13.47
N LYS A 57 2.15 -9.38 -14.38
CA LYS A 57 1.97 -7.99 -14.83
C LYS A 57 1.62 -7.05 -13.67
N ASN A 58 0.71 -7.47 -12.78
CA ASN A 58 0.31 -6.66 -11.62
C ASN A 58 1.47 -6.54 -10.63
N ALA A 59 2.12 -7.65 -10.31
CA ALA A 59 3.26 -7.66 -9.40
C ALA A 59 4.40 -6.77 -9.92
N ALA A 60 4.71 -6.84 -11.22
CA ALA A 60 5.71 -5.99 -11.86
C ALA A 60 5.35 -4.51 -11.78
N ILE A 61 4.10 -4.15 -12.08
CA ILE A 61 3.61 -2.77 -11.95
C ILE A 61 3.74 -2.28 -10.52
N ILE A 62 3.40 -3.11 -9.53
CA ILE A 62 3.47 -2.77 -8.11
C ILE A 62 4.91 -2.58 -7.65
N ARG A 63 5.81 -3.49 -8.03
CA ARG A 63 7.24 -3.37 -7.75
C ARG A 63 7.81 -2.06 -8.30
N ALA A 64 7.48 -1.74 -9.55
CA ALA A 64 8.01 -0.58 -10.24
C ALA A 64 7.43 0.74 -9.71
N ASN A 65 6.12 0.83 -9.50
CA ASN A 65 5.47 2.15 -9.40
C ASN A 65 5.05 2.55 -7.99
N PHE A 66 4.74 1.60 -7.11
CA PHE A 66 4.14 1.88 -5.80
C PHE A 66 5.12 1.63 -4.65
N GLY A 67 4.94 2.37 -3.55
CA GLY A 67 5.73 2.24 -2.31
C GLY A 67 4.95 1.63 -1.13
N GLN A 68 3.67 1.34 -1.32
CA GLN A 68 2.78 0.85 -0.27
C GLN A 68 1.69 -0.06 -0.85
N VAL A 69 1.33 -1.11 -0.12
CA VAL A 69 0.22 -2.01 -0.47
C VAL A 69 -0.78 -2.18 0.67
N THR A 70 -2.06 -2.20 0.32
CA THR A 70 -3.17 -2.45 1.25
C THR A 70 -3.86 -3.75 0.84
N PRO A 71 -4.07 -4.73 1.75
CA PRO A 71 -4.85 -5.92 1.46
C PRO A 71 -6.30 -5.52 1.16
N GLU A 72 -6.81 -5.97 0.01
CA GLU A 72 -8.16 -5.62 -0.43
C GLU A 72 -9.24 -6.35 0.40
N ASN A 73 -9.00 -7.61 0.72
CA ASN A 73 -9.92 -8.52 1.41
C ASN A 73 -9.21 -9.44 2.42
N SER A 74 -7.97 -9.86 2.18
CA SER A 74 -7.32 -10.90 3.00
C SER A 74 -7.20 -10.56 4.50
N MET A 75 -7.20 -9.29 4.88
CA MET A 75 -7.19 -8.85 6.29
C MET A 75 -8.55 -8.39 6.83
N LYS A 76 -9.65 -8.58 6.09
CA LYS A 76 -11.00 -8.36 6.62
C LYS A 76 -11.38 -9.51 7.56
N TRP A 77 -12.18 -9.21 8.58
CA TRP A 77 -12.51 -10.17 9.64
C TRP A 77 -13.08 -11.48 9.09
N GLN A 78 -14.02 -11.43 8.14
CA GLN A 78 -14.59 -12.63 7.53
C GLN A 78 -13.56 -13.53 6.83
N SER A 79 -12.58 -12.93 6.15
CA SER A 79 -11.52 -13.69 5.48
C SER A 79 -10.47 -14.22 6.46
N LEU A 80 -10.12 -13.40 7.45
CA LEU A 80 -9.00 -13.64 8.35
C LEU A 80 -9.38 -14.55 9.54
N ASN A 81 -10.61 -14.49 10.03
CA ASN A 81 -11.10 -15.25 11.20
C ASN A 81 -12.56 -15.71 10.95
N PRO A 82 -12.80 -16.56 9.93
CA PRO A 82 -14.14 -16.97 9.50
C PRO A 82 -14.91 -17.72 10.60
N ASN A 83 -14.22 -18.54 11.40
CA ASN A 83 -14.75 -19.21 12.59
C ASN A 83 -13.94 -18.76 13.80
N GLN A 84 -14.57 -18.63 14.97
CA GLN A 84 -13.92 -18.07 16.16
C GLN A 84 -12.59 -18.76 16.50
N GLY A 85 -11.49 -18.03 16.34
CA GLY A 85 -10.13 -18.50 16.67
C GLY A 85 -9.46 -19.34 15.57
N GLN A 86 -10.16 -19.64 14.48
CA GLN A 86 -9.63 -20.35 13.32
C GLN A 86 -9.21 -19.34 12.26
N TYR A 87 -7.97 -18.85 12.39
CA TYR A 87 -7.45 -17.83 11.51
C TYR A 87 -6.94 -18.40 10.18
N ASN A 88 -7.27 -17.73 9.08
CA ASN A 88 -6.68 -17.98 7.76
C ASN A 88 -5.65 -16.91 7.43
N TRP A 89 -4.38 -17.22 7.70
CA TRP A 89 -3.27 -16.28 7.50
C TRP A 89 -2.69 -16.31 6.09
N GLY A 90 -2.98 -17.34 5.28
CA GLY A 90 -2.19 -17.63 4.06
C GLY A 90 -2.14 -16.48 3.07
N ASP A 91 -3.28 -15.86 2.78
CA ASP A 91 -3.34 -14.78 1.78
C ASP A 91 -2.82 -13.45 2.33
N ALA A 92 -3.08 -13.18 3.62
CA ALA A 92 -2.59 -11.99 4.30
C ALA A 92 -1.06 -12.02 4.44
N ASP A 93 -0.51 -13.17 4.86
CA ASP A 93 0.93 -13.38 4.97
C ASP A 93 1.61 -13.26 3.61
N TYR A 94 1.04 -13.84 2.55
CA TYR A 94 1.57 -13.73 1.19
C TYR A 94 1.75 -12.27 0.78
N LEU A 95 0.76 -11.41 1.04
CA LEU A 95 0.85 -9.98 0.73
C LEU A 95 1.91 -9.27 1.57
N VAL A 96 1.97 -9.53 2.88
CA VAL A 96 2.96 -8.89 3.77
C VAL A 96 4.38 -9.34 3.41
N ASP A 97 4.56 -10.61 3.05
CA ASP A 97 5.84 -11.15 2.58
C ASP A 97 6.25 -10.50 1.26
N PHE A 98 5.34 -10.43 0.27
CA PHE A 98 5.59 -9.70 -0.98
C PHE A 98 6.00 -8.25 -0.71
N ALA A 99 5.29 -7.55 0.17
CA ALA A 99 5.60 -6.17 0.51
C ALA A 99 6.98 -6.02 1.14
N THR A 100 7.30 -6.88 2.11
CA THR A 100 8.59 -6.90 2.80
C THR A 100 9.74 -7.15 1.84
N GLN A 101 9.63 -8.17 0.99
CA GLN A 101 10.65 -8.55 0.01
C GLN A 101 10.92 -7.45 -1.03
N ASN A 102 9.92 -6.63 -1.33
CA ASN A 102 10.00 -5.59 -2.36
C ASN A 102 10.14 -4.17 -1.79
N GLY A 103 10.46 -4.04 -0.49
CA GLY A 103 10.66 -2.74 0.16
C GLY A 103 9.41 -1.86 0.17
N LYS A 104 8.22 -2.46 0.22
CA LYS A 104 6.93 -1.76 0.25
C LYS A 104 6.40 -1.73 1.67
N SER A 105 5.83 -0.60 2.08
CA SER A 105 5.11 -0.53 3.34
C SER A 105 3.72 -1.17 3.24
N VAL A 106 3.18 -1.65 4.36
CA VAL A 106 1.83 -2.22 4.41
C VAL A 106 0.93 -1.35 5.27
N ARG A 107 -0.30 -1.11 4.79
CA ARG A 107 -1.40 -0.61 5.62
C ARG A 107 -2.36 -1.76 5.88
N GLY A 108 -2.54 -2.14 7.13
CA GLY A 108 -3.50 -3.18 7.48
C GLY A 108 -4.94 -2.66 7.36
N HIS A 109 -5.77 -3.36 6.58
CA HIS A 109 -7.16 -3.00 6.33
C HIS A 109 -8.02 -4.26 6.41
N THR A 110 -8.83 -4.44 7.45
CA THR A 110 -9.19 -3.53 8.55
C THR A 110 -9.52 -4.35 9.79
N LEU A 111 -9.29 -3.82 10.98
CA LEU A 111 -9.42 -4.59 12.23
C LEU A 111 -10.87 -4.74 12.71
N VAL A 112 -11.67 -3.67 12.63
CA VAL A 112 -13.09 -3.71 13.01
C VAL A 112 -13.92 -3.08 11.90
N TRP A 113 -14.85 -3.85 11.33
CA TRP A 113 -15.73 -3.40 10.27
C TRP A 113 -17.10 -4.08 10.33
N HIS A 114 -18.12 -3.35 9.88
CA HIS A 114 -19.51 -3.81 9.88
C HIS A 114 -19.84 -4.66 8.64
N SER A 115 -19.15 -4.42 7.52
CA SER A 115 -19.24 -5.24 6.32
C SER A 115 -18.16 -6.33 6.35
N GLN A 116 -18.44 -7.47 5.70
CA GLN A 116 -17.56 -8.65 5.70
C GLN A 116 -17.14 -9.06 7.12
N LEU A 117 -18.14 -9.13 8.01
CA LEU A 117 -18.03 -9.60 9.39
C LEU A 117 -18.58 -11.03 9.48
N PRO A 118 -17.88 -11.98 10.14
CA PRO A 118 -18.40 -13.33 10.32
C PRO A 118 -19.72 -13.35 11.10
N THR A 119 -20.62 -14.27 10.74
CA THR A 119 -21.93 -14.43 11.39
C THR A 119 -21.80 -14.73 12.89
N TRP A 120 -20.75 -15.45 13.30
CA TRP A 120 -20.51 -15.76 14.71
C TRP A 120 -20.24 -14.51 15.55
N VAL A 121 -19.66 -13.46 14.96
CA VAL A 121 -19.45 -12.17 15.64
C VAL A 121 -20.76 -11.37 15.68
N SER A 122 -21.49 -11.30 14.56
CA SER A 122 -22.74 -10.52 14.48
C SER A 122 -23.87 -11.08 15.35
N ASN A 123 -23.78 -12.36 15.74
CA ASN A 123 -24.75 -13.02 16.61
C ASN A 123 -24.50 -12.78 18.10
N ILE A 124 -23.35 -12.20 18.49
CA ILE A 124 -23.07 -11.88 19.89
C ILE A 124 -23.97 -10.72 20.33
N ARG A 125 -24.77 -10.97 21.37
CA ARG A 125 -25.65 -9.96 21.98
C ARG A 125 -25.10 -9.38 23.28
N ASP A 126 -24.27 -10.15 24.00
CA ASP A 126 -23.62 -9.68 25.22
C ASP A 126 -22.48 -8.71 24.90
N ALA A 127 -22.56 -7.51 25.47
CA ALA A 127 -21.61 -6.43 25.20
C ALA A 127 -20.20 -6.75 25.74
N ASN A 128 -20.09 -7.47 26.86
CA ASN A 128 -18.80 -7.82 27.44
C ASN A 128 -18.08 -8.89 26.60
N THR A 129 -18.83 -9.89 26.15
CA THR A 129 -18.36 -10.91 25.20
C THR A 129 -17.88 -10.26 23.91
N LEU A 130 -18.65 -9.34 23.32
CA LEU A 130 -18.26 -8.65 22.10
C LEU A 130 -16.98 -7.82 22.30
N ARG A 131 -16.85 -7.09 23.41
CA ARG A 131 -15.62 -6.34 23.74
C ARG A 131 -14.40 -7.25 23.85
N ASN A 132 -14.55 -8.40 24.50
CA ASN A 132 -13.47 -9.37 24.63
C ASN A 132 -13.09 -9.96 23.27
N VAL A 133 -14.07 -10.33 22.44
CA VAL A 133 -13.84 -10.83 21.08
C VAL A 133 -13.10 -9.82 20.22
N ILE A 134 -13.50 -8.54 20.24
CA ILE A 134 -12.82 -7.47 19.52
C ILE A 134 -11.38 -7.31 20.03
N ARG A 135 -11.19 -7.25 21.35
CA ARG A 135 -9.84 -7.11 21.94
C ARG A 135 -8.93 -8.26 21.54
N THR A 136 -9.42 -9.50 21.64
CA THR A 136 -8.66 -10.69 21.22
C THR A 136 -8.34 -10.63 19.74
N HIS A 137 -9.30 -10.30 18.88
CA HIS A 137 -9.06 -10.23 17.44
C HIS A 137 -8.00 -9.18 17.09
N VAL A 138 -8.15 -7.95 17.59
CA VAL A 138 -7.19 -6.86 17.38
C VAL A 138 -5.81 -7.23 17.89
N THR A 139 -5.71 -7.78 19.10
CA THR A 139 -4.42 -8.14 19.71
C THR A 139 -3.72 -9.22 18.90
N THR A 140 -4.41 -10.29 18.51
CA THR A 140 -3.84 -11.38 17.71
C THR A 140 -3.30 -10.88 16.37
N VAL A 141 -4.09 -10.09 15.64
CA VAL A 141 -3.73 -9.62 14.31
C VAL A 141 -2.58 -8.61 14.35
N VAL A 142 -2.64 -7.63 15.26
CA VAL A 142 -1.57 -6.62 15.41
C VAL A 142 -0.28 -7.25 15.91
N THR A 143 -0.36 -8.23 16.81
CA THR A 143 0.82 -8.94 17.35
C THR A 143 1.51 -9.75 16.26
N ARG A 144 0.75 -10.48 15.43
CA ARG A 144 1.33 -11.28 14.32
C ARG A 144 2.17 -10.44 13.37
N TYR A 145 1.70 -9.25 13.00
CA TYR A 145 2.35 -8.38 12.02
C TYR A 145 3.16 -7.24 12.64
N ARG A 146 3.54 -7.37 13.92
CA ARG A 146 4.35 -6.37 14.62
C ARG A 146 5.66 -6.09 13.86
N GLY A 147 5.94 -4.82 13.63
CA GLY A 147 7.12 -4.37 12.88
C GLY A 147 7.02 -4.52 11.35
N ARG A 148 5.95 -5.14 10.83
CA ARG A 148 5.74 -5.36 9.39
C ARG A 148 4.65 -4.48 8.78
N ILE A 149 3.78 -3.92 9.61
CA ILE A 149 2.69 -3.01 9.20
C ILE A 149 2.96 -1.61 9.72
N ARG A 150 2.93 -0.64 8.80
CA ARG A 150 3.17 0.78 9.09
C ARG A 150 1.96 1.44 9.76
N ALA A 151 0.77 1.11 9.30
CA ALA A 151 -0.46 1.70 9.81
C ALA A 151 -1.64 0.74 9.73
N TRP A 152 -2.58 0.88 10.66
CA TRP A 152 -3.81 0.07 10.70
C TRP A 152 -5.05 0.95 10.56
N SER A 153 -5.99 0.55 9.69
CA SER A 153 -7.37 1.04 9.73
C SER A 153 -8.10 0.37 10.89
N MET A 154 -8.43 1.17 11.92
CA MET A 154 -9.15 0.68 13.11
C MET A 154 -10.64 0.49 12.84
N ARG A 155 -11.25 1.44 12.12
CA ARG A 155 -12.66 1.45 11.72
C ARG A 155 -12.76 1.85 10.26
N SER A 156 -13.23 0.96 9.41
CA SER A 156 -13.61 1.31 8.04
C SER A 156 -15.06 1.86 8.03
N GLY A 157 -15.24 3.12 7.65
CA GLY A 157 -16.51 3.85 7.79
C GLY A 157 -17.40 3.81 6.54
N SER A 158 -18.72 3.75 6.74
CA SER A 158 -19.78 3.88 5.74
C SER A 158 -19.73 5.23 4.97
N PRO A 159 -20.36 5.33 3.77
CA PRO A 159 -20.12 6.40 2.79
C PRO A 159 -20.29 7.85 3.27
N GLN A 160 -21.01 8.08 4.37
CA GLN A 160 -21.38 9.44 4.79
C GLN A 160 -20.31 10.19 5.61
N ARG A 161 -19.20 9.57 6.01
CA ARG A 161 -18.11 10.26 6.74
C ARG A 161 -16.72 9.75 6.39
N GLN A 162 -16.26 9.95 5.15
CA GLN A 162 -14.87 9.68 4.74
C GLN A 162 -13.82 10.61 5.40
N ARG A 163 -14.22 11.61 6.21
CA ARG A 163 -13.27 12.59 6.76
C ARG A 163 -12.38 12.07 7.90
N HIS A 164 -12.64 10.87 8.45
CA HIS A 164 -11.87 10.32 9.57
C HIS A 164 -11.64 8.80 9.46
N ASP A 165 -10.83 8.32 8.51
CA ASP A 165 -10.14 7.03 8.68
C ASP A 165 -9.15 7.22 9.84
N LYS A 166 -9.53 6.76 11.03
CA LYS A 166 -8.64 6.74 12.20
C LYS A 166 -7.60 5.65 11.96
N SER A 167 -6.55 6.02 11.23
CA SER A 167 -5.37 5.20 11.05
C SER A 167 -4.45 5.36 12.26
N MET A 168 -4.06 4.24 12.86
CA MET A 168 -3.01 4.22 13.89
C MET A 168 -1.68 3.95 13.18
N VAL A 169 -0.75 4.90 13.24
CA VAL A 169 0.63 4.69 12.79
C VAL A 169 1.40 4.05 13.94
N ILE A 170 1.99 2.89 13.70
CA ILE A 170 2.87 2.23 14.67
C ILE A 170 4.30 2.63 14.27
N ASN A 171 4.92 3.51 15.06
CA ASN A 171 6.34 3.85 14.95
C ASN A 171 7.19 2.77 15.62
#